data_AF-A0A0G1JFI5-F1
#
_entry.id   AF-A0A0G1JFI5-F1
#
_cell.length_a   1.000
_cell.length_b   1.000
_cell.length_c   1.000
_cell.angle_alpha   90.00
_cell.angle_beta   90.00
_cell.angle_gamma   90.00
#
_symmetry.space_group_name_H-M   'P 1'
#
loop_
_entity.id
_entity.type
_entity.pdbx_description
1 polymer ?
#
loop_
_entity_poly.entity_id
_entity_poly.type
_entity_poly.pdbx_seq_one_letter_code
_entity_poly.pdbx_strand_id
1 'polypeptide(L)'
;MWLLFAFLAAVTAALMTVFGKLGLKGIDPILATTVRSILMAGFLVAVSLFSKKFQGFSLSSFGSRDWWLIGLAGLAGALSWLFYFAALKTGDATKVAAIDRLSIVFIVLMAGLFLGETTTWKTVLGAVFISGGAFLIVW
;
A
#
# COMPACT_ATOMS: atom_id res chain seq x y z
N MET A 1 2.78 20.46 -1.39
CA MET A 1 1.59 19.78 -1.96
C MET A 1 1.64 18.25 -1.77
N TRP A 2 2.70 17.54 -2.20
CA TRP A 2 2.81 16.08 -2.00
C TRP A 2 2.82 15.65 -0.52
N LEU A 3 3.46 16.44 0.37
CA LEU A 3 3.48 16.19 1.83
C LEU A 3 2.08 16.11 2.46
N LEU A 4 1.16 16.97 2.04
CA LEU A 4 -0.20 16.98 2.56
C LEU A 4 -0.94 15.69 2.18
N PHE A 5 -0.84 15.28 0.90
CA PHE A 5 -1.41 14.02 0.44
C PHE A 5 -0.78 12.80 1.12
N ALA A 6 0.54 12.81 1.35
CA ALA A 6 1.23 11.75 2.09
C ALA A 6 0.76 11.66 3.54
N PHE A 7 0.53 12.79 4.20
CA PHE A 7 -0.01 12.82 5.56
C PHE A 7 -1.45 12.31 5.62
N LEU A 8 -2.32 12.74 4.70
CA LEU A 8 -3.69 12.20 4.59
C LEU A 8 -3.67 10.68 4.30
N ALA A 9 -2.75 10.22 3.45
CA ALA A 9 -2.55 8.80 3.18
C ALA A 9 -2.13 8.04 4.46
N ALA A 10 -1.27 8.62 5.30
CA ALA A 10 -0.89 8.00 6.57
C ALA A 10 -2.07 7.87 7.55
N VAL A 11 -2.89 8.93 7.68
CA VAL A 11 -4.08 8.92 8.55
C VAL A 11 -5.11 7.90 8.07
N THR A 12 -5.40 7.87 6.77
CA THR A 12 -6.34 6.92 6.18
C THR A 12 -5.82 5.48 6.23
N ALA A 13 -4.51 5.26 6.10
CA ALA A 13 -3.89 3.95 6.30
C ALA A 13 -3.98 3.45 7.75
N ALA A 14 -3.89 4.36 8.73
CA ALA A 14 -4.09 4.01 10.14
C ALA A 14 -5.55 3.58 10.40
N LEU A 15 -6.53 4.36 9.92
CA LEU A 15 -7.96 4.00 9.99
C LEU A 15 -8.24 2.66 9.32
N MET A 16 -7.66 2.46 8.13
CA MET A 16 -7.74 1.21 7.39
C MET A 16 -7.29 0.01 8.22
N THR A 17 -6.16 0.15 8.91
CA THR A 17 -5.57 -0.92 9.72
C THR A 17 -6.45 -1.25 10.92
N VAL A 18 -6.95 -0.23 11.61
CA VAL A 18 -7.82 -0.41 12.79
C VAL A 18 -9.16 -1.04 12.40
N PHE A 19 -9.85 -0.48 11.40
CA PHE A 19 -11.13 -1.03 10.93
C PHE A 19 -10.96 -2.41 10.30
N GLY A 20 -9.86 -2.64 9.58
CA GLY A 20 -9.50 -3.93 9.04
C GLY A 20 -9.35 -5.00 10.11
N LYS A 21 -8.58 -4.71 11.17
CA LYS A 21 -8.42 -5.65 12.29
C LYS A 21 -9.75 -5.91 13.01
N LEU A 22 -10.58 -4.87 13.20
CA LEU A 22 -11.92 -5.02 13.79
C LEU A 22 -12.84 -5.89 12.92
N GLY A 23 -12.82 -5.70 11.60
CA GLY A 23 -13.64 -6.45 10.65
C GLY A 23 -13.18 -7.90 10.42
N LEU A 24 -11.95 -8.25 10.81
CA LEU A 24 -11.43 -9.62 10.71
C LEU A 24 -11.90 -10.54 11.86
N LYS A 25 -12.59 -10.02 12.88
CA LYS A 25 -13.08 -10.81 14.01
C LYS A 25 -14.11 -11.85 13.55
N GLY A 26 -13.69 -13.11 13.51
CA GLY A 26 -14.55 -14.24 13.12
C GLY A 26 -14.73 -14.45 11.62
N ILE A 27 -14.06 -13.65 10.78
CA ILE A 27 -14.12 -13.75 9.32
C ILE A 27 -12.78 -14.25 8.77
N ASP A 28 -12.83 -14.99 7.66
CA ASP A 28 -11.62 -15.38 6.92
C ASP A 28 -10.94 -14.14 6.29
N PRO A 29 -9.60 -13.96 6.41
CA PRO A 29 -8.89 -12.82 5.84
C PRO A 29 -9.04 -12.69 4.33
N ILE A 30 -9.07 -13.80 3.60
CA ILE A 30 -9.18 -13.80 2.14
C ILE A 30 -10.57 -13.31 1.74
N LEU A 31 -11.62 -13.78 2.43
CA LEU A 31 -12.97 -13.29 2.20
C LEU A 31 -13.12 -11.79 2.55
N ALA A 32 -12.61 -11.38 3.72
CA ALA A 32 -12.67 -9.98 4.15
C ALA A 32 -11.93 -9.04 3.18
N THR A 33 -10.74 -9.44 2.71
CA THR A 33 -9.95 -8.67 1.73
C THR A 33 -10.58 -8.67 0.34
N THR A 34 -11.29 -9.74 -0.04
CA THR A 34 -12.03 -9.80 -1.32
C THR A 34 -13.19 -8.81 -1.33
N VAL A 35 -14.04 -8.82 -0.30
CA VAL A 35 -15.16 -7.86 -0.17
C VAL A 35 -14.64 -6.43 -0.13
N ARG A 36 -13.56 -6.19 0.62
CA ARG A 36 -12.87 -4.89 0.67
C ARG A 36 -12.40 -4.44 -0.71
N SER A 37 -11.80 -5.34 -1.50
CA SER A 37 -11.31 -5.04 -2.85
C SER A 37 -12.44 -4.63 -3.79
N ILE A 38 -13.61 -5.29 -3.71
CA ILE A 38 -14.80 -4.94 -4.49
C ILE A 38 -15.31 -3.54 -4.13
N LEU A 39 -15.43 -3.24 -2.83
CA LEU A 39 -15.83 -1.90 -2.36
C LEU A 39 -14.85 -0.82 -2.83
N MET A 40 -13.56 -1.11 -2.77
CA MET A 40 -12.51 -0.19 -3.18
C MET A 40 -12.52 0.06 -4.70
N ALA A 41 -12.71 -1.00 -5.49
CA ALA A 41 -12.89 -0.91 -6.94
C ALA A 41 -14.11 -0.06 -7.29
N GLY A 42 -15.26 -0.32 -6.66
CA GLY A 42 -16.49 0.45 -6.85
C GLY A 42 -16.29 1.94 -6.51
N PHE A 43 -15.61 2.25 -5.41
CA PHE A 43 -15.28 3.62 -5.03
C PHE A 43 -14.38 4.32 -6.07
N LEU A 44 -13.32 3.66 -6.53
CA LEU A 44 -12.41 4.22 -7.55
C LEU A 44 -13.11 4.45 -8.89
N VAL A 45 -13.99 3.53 -9.29
CA VAL A 45 -14.81 3.68 -10.51
C VAL A 45 -15.74 4.88 -10.38
N ALA A 46 -16.45 5.02 -9.25
CA ALA A 46 -17.34 6.14 -9.00
C ALA A 46 -16.59 7.48 -9.05
N VAL A 47 -15.46 7.61 -8.35
CA VAL A 47 -14.62 8.82 -8.37
C VAL A 47 -14.13 9.14 -9.78
N SER A 48 -13.74 8.14 -10.56
CA SER A 48 -13.27 8.32 -11.94
C SER A 48 -14.38 8.81 -12.87
N LEU A 49 -15.61 8.32 -12.68
CA LEU A 49 -16.81 8.81 -13.40
C LEU A 49 -17.15 10.25 -13.03
N PHE A 50 -17.21 10.58 -11.74
CA PHE A 50 -17.48 11.95 -11.27
C PHE A 50 -16.42 12.96 -11.71
N SER A 51 -15.16 12.53 -11.75
CA SER A 51 -14.04 13.35 -12.21
C SER A 51 -13.95 13.48 -13.74
N LYS A 52 -14.92 12.92 -14.48
CA LYS A 52 -14.97 12.86 -15.95
C LYS A 52 -13.68 12.30 -16.58
N LYS A 53 -12.90 11.50 -15.85
CA LYS A 53 -11.61 10.95 -16.31
C LYS A 53 -11.78 9.93 -17.43
N PHE A 54 -12.99 9.40 -17.61
CA PHE A 54 -13.36 8.54 -18.73
C PHE A 54 -13.76 9.32 -20.01
N GLN A 55 -14.00 10.64 -19.94
CA GLN A 55 -14.29 11.43 -21.15
C GLN A 55 -13.00 11.63 -21.96
N GLY A 56 -12.87 10.91 -23.07
CA GLY A 56 -11.65 10.89 -23.90
C GLY A 56 -10.68 9.75 -23.56
N PHE A 57 -11.05 8.84 -22.66
CA PHE A 57 -10.27 7.65 -22.37
C PHE A 57 -10.38 6.65 -23.53
N SER A 58 -9.27 6.45 -24.25
CA SER A 58 -9.14 5.36 -25.23
C SER A 58 -8.25 4.28 -24.63
N LEU A 59 -8.53 3.00 -24.89
CA LEU A 59 -7.61 1.92 -24.52
C LEU A 59 -6.21 2.09 -25.16
N SER A 60 -6.10 2.91 -26.20
CA SER A 60 -4.84 3.31 -26.85
C SER A 60 -4.08 4.42 -26.13
N SER A 61 -4.64 5.03 -25.07
CA SER A 61 -3.95 6.06 -24.27
C SER A 61 -2.87 5.46 -23.37
N PHE A 62 -2.93 4.16 -23.09
CA PHE A 62 -1.89 3.42 -22.39
C PHE A 62 -1.07 2.59 -23.36
N GLY A 63 0.26 2.71 -23.31
CA GLY A 63 1.14 1.84 -24.07
C GLY A 63 1.10 0.40 -23.56
N SER A 64 1.50 -0.56 -24.38
CA SER A 64 1.58 -1.99 -23.97
C SER A 64 2.46 -2.21 -22.73
N ARG A 65 3.48 -1.35 -22.53
CA ARG A 65 4.34 -1.37 -21.34
C ARG A 65 3.60 -0.92 -20.09
N ASP A 66 2.73 0.10 -20.20
CA ASP A 66 1.99 0.63 -19.06
C ASP A 66 0.99 -0.41 -18.54
N TRP A 67 0.32 -1.11 -19.45
CA TRP A 67 -0.57 -2.24 -19.11
C TRP A 67 0.16 -3.34 -18.32
N TRP A 68 1.37 -3.72 -18.76
CA TRP A 68 2.17 -4.71 -18.05
C TRP A 68 2.60 -4.23 -16.66
N LEU A 69 3.10 -2.99 -16.55
CA LEU A 69 3.52 -2.42 -15.27
C LEU A 69 2.34 -2.24 -14.30
N ILE A 70 1.18 -1.79 -14.79
CA ILE A 70 -0.04 -1.67 -13.99
C ILE A 70 -0.53 -3.04 -13.54
N GLY A 71 -0.50 -4.04 -14.41
CA GLY A 71 -0.85 -5.42 -14.06
C GLY A 71 0.05 -6.00 -12.97
N LEU A 72 1.37 -5.83 -13.10
CA LEU A 72 2.34 -6.25 -12.09
C LEU A 72 2.17 -5.50 -10.78
N ALA A 73 1.95 -4.18 -10.82
CA ALA A 73 1.69 -3.37 -9.63
C ALA A 73 0.40 -3.79 -8.91
N GLY A 74 -0.66 -4.09 -9.67
CA GLY A 74 -1.93 -4.59 -9.14
C GLY A 74 -1.77 -5.94 -8.45
N LEU A 75 -1.04 -6.87 -9.07
CA LEU A 75 -0.76 -8.19 -8.48
C LEU A 75 0.09 -8.08 -7.20
N ALA A 76 1.14 -7.24 -7.24
CA ALA A 76 1.98 -6.99 -6.07
C ALA A 76 1.19 -6.35 -4.92
N GLY A 77 0.30 -5.40 -5.22
CA GLY A 77 -0.59 -4.78 -4.24
C GLY A 77 -1.58 -5.76 -3.62
N ALA A 78 -2.19 -6.63 -4.43
CA ALA A 78 -3.09 -7.67 -3.96
C ALA A 78 -2.39 -8.68 -3.03
N LEU A 79 -1.19 -9.13 -3.41
CA LEU A 79 -0.37 -10.02 -2.58
C LEU A 79 0.03 -9.36 -1.27
N SER A 80 0.51 -8.11 -1.32
CA SER A 80 0.87 -7.33 -0.14
C SER A 80 -0.30 -7.24 0.85
N TRP A 81 -1.50 -6.93 0.37
CA TRP A 81 -2.69 -6.85 1.22
C TRP A 81 -3.10 -8.20 1.79
N LEU A 82 -3.07 -9.26 0.99
CA LEU A 82 -3.39 -10.60 1.45
C LEU A 82 -2.51 -11.01 2.64
N PHE A 83 -1.19 -10.81 2.52
CA PHE A 83 -0.26 -11.11 3.61
C PHE A 83 -0.42 -10.16 4.81
N TYR A 84 -0.63 -8.87 4.56
CA TYR A 84 -0.83 -7.87 5.62
C TYR A 84 -2.06 -8.17 6.47
N PHE A 85 -3.21 -8.47 5.85
CA PHE A 85 -4.43 -8.77 6.59
C PHE A 85 -4.42 -10.17 7.22
N ALA A 86 -3.73 -11.13 6.61
CA ALA A 86 -3.46 -12.41 7.26
C ALA A 86 -2.65 -12.22 8.55
N ALA A 87 -1.61 -11.38 8.52
CA ALA A 87 -0.81 -11.03 9.71
C ALA A 87 -1.62 -10.22 10.74
N LEU A 88 -2.47 -9.27 10.31
CA LEU A 88 -3.33 -8.50 11.21
C LEU A 88 -4.36 -9.34 11.97
N LYS A 89 -4.79 -10.48 11.39
CA LYS A 89 -5.74 -11.37 12.06
C LYS A 89 -5.12 -12.03 13.30
N THR A 90 -3.84 -12.38 13.24
CA THR A 90 -3.14 -13.11 14.32
C THR A 90 -2.27 -12.20 15.20
N GLY A 91 -1.79 -11.08 14.67
CA GLY A 91 -0.88 -10.16 15.34
C GLY A 91 -1.52 -8.85 15.79
N ASP A 92 -0.77 -8.07 16.59
CA ASP A 92 -1.17 -6.74 17.01
C ASP A 92 -1.11 -5.72 15.89
N ALA A 93 -2.12 -4.84 15.79
CA ALA A 93 -2.19 -3.83 14.74
C ALA A 93 -0.93 -2.97 14.72
N THR A 94 -0.44 -2.58 15.90
CA THR A 94 0.78 -1.76 16.06
C THR A 94 2.03 -2.52 15.61
N LYS A 95 2.17 -3.80 15.97
CA LYS A 95 3.34 -4.63 15.60
C LYS A 95 3.36 -4.92 14.10
N VAL A 96 2.21 -5.31 13.53
CA VAL A 96 2.08 -5.60 12.10
C VAL A 96 2.29 -4.33 11.27
N ALA A 97 1.73 -3.19 11.68
CA ALA A 97 1.97 -1.91 11.02
C ALA A 97 3.44 -1.47 11.11
N ALA A 98 4.12 -1.71 12.23
CA ALA A 98 5.54 -1.40 12.36
C ALA A 98 6.40 -2.22 11.37
N ILE A 99 6.14 -3.52 11.25
CA ILE A 99 6.81 -4.39 10.27
C ILE A 99 6.48 -3.95 8.83
N ASP A 100 5.24 -3.58 8.52
CA ASP A 100 4.86 -3.05 7.19
C ASP A 100 5.67 -1.80 6.80
N ARG A 101 6.03 -0.95 7.76
CA ARG A 101 6.88 0.23 7.51
C ARG A 101 8.32 -0.10 7.16
N LEU A 102 8.79 -1.33 7.41
CA LEU A 102 10.09 -1.81 6.90
C LEU A 102 10.12 -1.91 5.37
N SER A 103 8.95 -1.85 4.70
CA SER A 103 8.87 -1.71 3.24
C SER A 103 9.74 -0.57 2.70
N ILE A 104 10.01 0.48 3.48
CA ILE A 104 10.91 1.57 3.09
C ILE A 104 12.31 1.07 2.71
N VAL A 105 12.83 0.04 3.38
CA VAL A 105 14.14 -0.54 3.07
C VAL A 105 14.13 -1.19 1.70
N PHE A 106 13.10 -1.97 1.41
CA PHE A 106 12.91 -2.61 0.10
C PHE A 106 12.65 -1.57 -1.00
N ILE A 107 11.87 -0.52 -0.71
CA ILE A 107 11.60 0.58 -1.64
C ILE A 107 12.89 1.30 -2.00
N VAL A 108 13.77 1.63 -1.04
CA VAL A 108 15.04 2.30 -1.34
C VAL A 108 15.91 1.43 -2.26
N LEU A 109 16.00 0.12 -1.99
CA LEU A 109 16.75 -0.81 -2.84
C LEU A 109 16.14 -0.91 -4.25
N MET A 110 14.82 -1.09 -4.35
CA MET A 110 14.12 -1.20 -5.63
C MET A 110 14.14 0.13 -6.41
N ALA A 111 14.05 1.27 -5.74
CA ALA A 111 14.13 2.59 -6.37
C ALA A 111 15.52 2.86 -6.95
N GLY A 112 16.58 2.45 -6.24
CA GLY A 112 17.94 2.49 -6.78
C GLY A 112 18.11 1.59 -8.02
N LEU A 113 17.55 0.37 -7.99
CA LEU A 113 17.71 -0.61 -9.08
C LEU A 113 16.84 -0.32 -10.32
N PHE A 114 15.56 0.02 -10.12
CA PHE A 114 14.57 0.11 -11.20
C PHE A 114 14.24 1.55 -11.62
N LEU A 115 14.28 2.51 -10.68
CA LEU A 115 13.93 3.91 -10.96
C LEU A 115 15.19 4.77 -11.18
N GLY A 116 16.37 4.26 -10.87
CA GLY A 116 17.63 5.01 -10.98
C GLY A 116 17.75 6.14 -9.95
N GLU A 117 17.01 6.07 -8.85
CA GLU A 117 17.06 7.09 -7.81
C GLU A 117 18.41 7.05 -7.07
N THR A 118 19.04 8.21 -6.92
CA THR A 118 20.30 8.32 -6.18
C THR A 118 20.03 8.16 -4.68
N THR A 119 20.43 7.01 -4.14
CA THR A 119 20.30 6.73 -2.72
C THR A 119 21.31 7.56 -1.95
N THR A 120 20.85 8.62 -1.29
CA THR A 120 21.71 9.45 -0.43
C THR A 120 21.98 8.77 0.90
N TRP A 121 23.12 9.11 1.54
CA TRP A 121 23.42 8.63 2.90
C TRP A 121 22.33 8.99 3.92
N LYS A 122 21.65 10.15 3.73
CA LYS A 122 20.54 10.58 4.58
C LYS A 122 19.34 9.62 4.47
N THR A 123 19.03 9.16 3.26
CA THR A 123 17.95 8.19 3.01
C THR A 123 18.23 6.86 3.71
N VAL A 124 19.47 6.36 3.61
CA VAL A 124 19.89 5.13 4.28
C VAL A 124 19.80 5.26 5.79
N LEU A 125 20.31 6.37 6.35
CA LEU A 125 20.24 6.65 7.78
C LEU A 125 18.78 6.68 8.26
N GLY A 126 17.91 7.37 7.53
CA GLY A 126 16.48 7.42 7.82
C GLY A 126 15.81 6.03 7.81
N ALA A 127 16.15 5.20 6.81
CA ALA A 127 15.64 3.82 6.73
C ALA A 127 16.10 2.97 7.93
N VAL A 128 17.36 3.15 8.39
CA VAL A 128 17.88 2.49 9.59
C VAL A 128 17.12 2.94 10.85
N PHE A 129 16.85 4.24 11.00
CA PHE A 129 16.06 4.75 12.14
C PHE A 129 14.63 4.22 12.14
N ILE A 130 13.96 4.19 10.98
CA ILE A 130 12.62 3.60 10.85
C ILE A 130 12.66 2.11 11.21
N SER A 131 13.70 1.40 10.76
CA SER A 131 13.85 -0.03 11.04
C SER A 131 14.11 -0.33 12.51
N GLY A 132 14.97 0.46 13.16
CA GLY A 132 15.21 0.37 14.59
C GLY A 132 13.95 0.69 15.40
N GLY A 133 13.20 1.73 15.01
CA GLY A 133 11.92 2.07 15.63
C GLY A 133 10.89 0.95 15.48
N ALA A 134 10.81 0.32 14.31
CA ALA A 134 9.93 -0.82 14.08
C ALA A 134 10.30 -2.02 14.97
N PHE A 135 11.60 -2.31 15.12
CA PHE A 135 12.07 -3.39 15.99
C PHE A 135 11.70 -3.15 17.46
N LEU A 136 11.86 -1.91 17.95
CA LEU A 136 11.48 -1.53 19.31
C LEU A 136 9.98 -1.67 19.60
N ILE A 137 9.12 -1.48 18.59
CA ILE A 137 7.65 -1.64 18.74
C ILE A 137 7.27 -3.13 18.82
N VAL A 138 8.06 -4.00 18.19
CA VAL A 138 7.76 -5.44 18.08
C VAL A 138 8.26 -6.20 19.31
N TRP A 139 9.44 -5.83 19.83
CA TRP A 139 10.05 -6.38 21.04
C TRP A 139 9.13 -6.19 22.26
#